data_AF-A0A7J7QU70-F1
#
_entry.id   AF-A0A7J7QU70-F1
#
_cell.length_a   1.000
_cell.length_b   1.000
_cell.length_c   1.000
_cell.angle_alpha   90.00
_cell.angle_beta   90.00
_cell.angle_gamma   90.00
#
_symmetry.space_group_name_H-M   'P 1'
#
loop_
_entity.id
_entity.type
_entity.pdbx_description
1 polymer ?
#
loop_
_entity_poly.entity_id
_entity_poly.type
_entity_poly.pdbx_seq_one_letter_code
_entity_poly.pdbx_strand_id
1 'polypeptide(L)'
;MEAVCSFSLDGKCFFPFRYKDNLYYDCIKFKAKHKWCSVTENFEGYWKYCSETDFAKCVFPFWFRRTIYWGCTDDSEAFGKRWCSLTRNFNKEKVWKYCDDMYLPQH
;
A
#
# COMPACT_ATOMS: atom_id res chain seq x y z
N MET A 1 -11.47 10.48 -30.07
CA MET A 1 -12.37 10.41 -28.90
C MET A 1 -12.44 8.94 -28.51
N GLU A 2 -11.83 8.56 -27.39
CA GLU A 2 -12.25 7.42 -26.56
C GLU A 2 -11.84 7.80 -25.14
N ALA A 3 -12.69 8.61 -24.53
CA ALA A 3 -12.68 8.86 -23.09
C ALA A 3 -13.62 7.83 -22.49
N VAL A 4 -13.09 6.69 -22.07
CA VAL A 4 -13.80 5.81 -21.14
C VAL A 4 -13.30 6.12 -19.74
N CYS A 5 -14.00 7.05 -19.10
CA CYS A 5 -14.02 7.20 -17.66
C CYS A 5 -14.63 5.91 -17.05
N SER A 6 -13.79 4.91 -16.80
CA SER A 6 -14.17 3.76 -15.99
C SER A 6 -14.06 4.15 -14.52
N PHE A 7 -15.12 4.74 -13.96
CA PHE A 7 -15.33 4.72 -12.50
C PHE A 7 -15.08 3.28 -12.03
N SER A 8 -14.12 3.08 -11.13
CA SER A 8 -13.83 1.80 -10.49
C SER A 8 -15.09 1.31 -9.74
N LEU A 9 -15.95 0.55 -10.43
CA LEU A 9 -17.28 0.13 -10.00
C LEU A 9 -17.33 -0.78 -8.75
N ASP A 10 -16.20 -1.04 -8.10
CA ASP A 10 -16.12 -1.87 -6.88
C ASP A 10 -15.88 -1.06 -5.60
N GLY A 11 -15.66 0.26 -5.68
CA GLY A 11 -15.30 1.07 -4.51
C GLY A 11 -14.00 0.62 -3.83
N LYS A 12 -13.03 0.10 -4.60
CA LYS A 12 -11.72 -0.31 -4.08
C LYS A 12 -10.90 0.89 -3.60
N CYS A 13 -10.02 0.68 -2.63
CA CYS A 13 -9.06 1.70 -2.22
C CYS A 13 -8.18 2.12 -3.40
N PHE A 14 -7.99 3.43 -3.55
CA PHE A 14 -7.04 3.98 -4.49
C PHE A 14 -5.71 4.18 -3.77
N PHE A 15 -4.65 3.50 -4.19
CA PHE A 15 -3.31 3.72 -3.64
C PHE A 15 -2.32 4.18 -4.72
N PRO A 16 -1.50 5.20 -4.43
CA PRO A 16 -1.58 6.05 -3.24
C PRO A 16 -2.74 7.08 -3.35
N PHE A 17 -3.34 7.47 -2.24
CA PHE A 17 -4.33 8.57 -2.20
C PHE A 17 -3.87 9.76 -1.36
N ARG A 18 -4.36 10.94 -1.70
CA ARG A 18 -4.06 12.21 -1.03
C ARG A 18 -5.16 12.59 -0.06
N TYR A 19 -4.79 12.89 1.18
CA TYR A 19 -5.70 13.40 2.20
C TYR A 19 -4.97 14.38 3.13
N LYS A 20 -5.49 15.61 3.27
CA LYS A 20 -4.92 16.67 4.14
C LYS A 20 -3.40 16.81 3.99
N ASP A 21 -2.96 17.14 2.78
CA ASP A 21 -1.55 17.34 2.39
C ASP A 21 -0.63 16.12 2.50
N ASN A 22 -1.17 14.95 2.88
CA ASN A 22 -0.40 13.72 3.00
C ASN A 22 -0.77 12.74 1.88
N LEU A 23 0.21 11.93 1.49
CA LEU A 23 0.06 10.85 0.52
C LEU A 23 0.11 9.51 1.25
N TYR A 24 -0.94 8.71 1.10
CA TYR A 24 -1.12 7.45 1.82
C TYR A 24 -1.13 6.28 0.86
N TYR A 25 -0.31 5.29 1.18
CA TYR A 25 -0.14 4.08 0.36
C TYR A 25 -0.87 2.88 0.93
N ASP A 26 -1.50 3.01 2.09
CA ASP A 26 -2.23 1.96 2.80
C ASP A 26 -3.44 2.55 3.55
N CYS A 27 -4.30 1.68 4.05
CA CYS A 27 -5.41 2.02 4.91
C CYS A 27 -4.94 2.74 6.18
N ILE A 28 -5.52 3.91 6.43
CA ILE A 28 -5.11 4.79 7.53
C ILE A 28 -6.12 4.78 8.67
N LYS A 29 -5.61 5.00 9.89
CA LYS A 29 -6.43 5.20 11.09
C LYS A 29 -6.16 6.58 11.64
N PHE A 30 -7.17 7.44 11.60
CA PHE A 30 -7.18 8.66 12.41
C PHE A 30 -8.00 8.43 13.68
N LYS A 31 -8.55 9.48 14.30
CA LYS A 31 -9.51 9.42 15.41
C LYS A 31 -10.76 8.53 15.17
N ALA A 32 -10.84 7.85 14.02
CA ALA A 32 -11.82 6.84 13.69
C ALA A 32 -11.55 5.51 14.43
N LYS A 33 -12.64 4.76 14.65
CA LYS A 33 -12.58 3.43 15.26
C LYS A 33 -11.91 2.41 14.32
N HIS A 34 -12.21 2.49 13.02
CA HIS A 34 -11.73 1.56 11.98
C HIS A 34 -10.80 2.26 10.99
N LYS A 35 -9.92 1.47 10.35
CA LYS A 35 -9.08 1.93 9.24
C LYS A 35 -9.93 2.17 8.00
N TRP A 36 -9.53 3.14 7.19
CA TRP A 36 -10.26 3.53 5.98
C TRP A 36 -9.28 3.95 4.87
N CYS A 37 -9.81 4.06 3.65
CA CYS A 37 -9.08 4.52 2.48
C CYS A 37 -9.97 5.40 1.60
N SER A 38 -9.34 6.27 0.81
CA SER A 38 -10.03 6.95 -0.30
C SER A 38 -10.23 5.98 -1.45
N VAL A 39 -11.35 6.10 -2.17
CA VAL A 39 -11.57 5.35 -3.43
C VAL A 39 -11.17 6.17 -4.66
N THR A 40 -10.68 7.39 -4.45
CA THR A 40 -10.15 8.32 -5.45
C THR A 40 -8.72 8.73 -5.11
N GLU A 41 -7.94 9.14 -6.11
CA GLU A 41 -6.57 9.65 -5.90
C GLU A 41 -6.55 10.87 -5.00
N ASN A 42 -7.39 11.86 -5.29
CA ASN A 42 -7.56 13.04 -4.45
C ASN A 42 -8.81 12.84 -3.60
N PHE A 43 -8.70 13.00 -2.28
CA PHE A 43 -9.86 12.82 -1.41
C PHE A 43 -10.95 13.86 -1.70
N GLU A 44 -12.06 13.40 -2.24
CA GLU A 44 -13.23 14.21 -2.62
C GLU A 44 -14.47 13.87 -1.77
N GLY A 45 -14.27 13.14 -0.67
CA GLY A 45 -15.36 12.65 0.19
C GLY A 45 -15.81 11.22 -0.11
N TYR A 46 -15.24 10.57 -1.13
CA TYR A 46 -15.48 9.15 -1.41
C TYR A 46 -14.46 8.27 -0.68
N TRP A 47 -14.94 7.50 0.30
CA TRP A 47 -14.11 6.63 1.13
C TRP A 47 -14.89 5.42 1.61
N LYS A 48 -14.17 4.40 2.08
CA LYS A 48 -14.73 3.22 2.75
C LYS A 48 -13.88 2.78 3.92
N TYR A 49 -14.47 2.03 4.84
CA TYR A 49 -13.71 1.26 5.81
C TYR A 49 -13.00 0.10 5.11
N CYS A 50 -11.76 -0.17 5.53
CA CYS A 50 -10.98 -1.25 4.96
C CYS A 50 -11.40 -2.60 5.57
N SER A 51 -11.55 -3.59 4.70
CA SER A 51 -11.53 -5.01 5.05
C SER A 51 -10.13 -5.60 4.89
N GLU A 52 -9.96 -6.89 5.15
CA GLU A 52 -8.68 -7.60 5.06
C GLU A 52 -8.02 -7.53 3.67
N THR A 53 -8.81 -7.36 2.62
CA THR A 53 -8.32 -7.33 1.23
C THR A 53 -7.98 -5.93 0.72
N ASP A 54 -8.32 -4.89 1.49
CA ASP A 54 -8.15 -3.49 1.12
C ASP A 54 -6.76 -2.95 1.49
N PHE A 55 -5.96 -3.69 2.26
CA PHE A 55 -4.63 -3.26 2.65
C PHE A 55 -3.65 -3.28 1.47
N ALA A 56 -2.73 -2.33 1.48
CA ALA A 56 -1.70 -2.21 0.47
C ALA A 56 -0.89 -3.50 0.34
N LYS A 57 -0.70 -3.96 -0.88
CA LYS A 57 0.15 -5.12 -1.17
C LYS A 57 1.58 -4.68 -1.41
N CYS A 58 2.53 -5.57 -1.11
CA CYS A 58 3.91 -5.39 -1.50
C CYS A 58 4.01 -5.20 -3.02
N VAL A 59 4.89 -4.30 -3.46
CA VAL A 59 5.21 -4.14 -4.87
C VAL A 59 6.46 -4.96 -5.17
N PHE A 60 6.35 -5.90 -6.10
CA PHE A 60 7.48 -6.70 -6.57
C PHE A 60 7.68 -6.53 -8.08
N PRO A 61 8.94 -6.46 -8.56
CA PRO A 61 10.14 -6.29 -7.75
C PRO A 61 10.27 -4.85 -7.21
N PHE A 62 10.92 -4.69 -6.06
CA PHE A 62 11.27 -3.37 -5.52
C PHE A 62 12.78 -3.18 -5.37
N TRP A 63 13.21 -1.93 -5.47
CA TRP A 63 14.61 -1.53 -5.40
C TRP A 63 14.92 -0.97 -4.02
N PHE A 64 15.85 -1.61 -3.31
CA PHE A 64 16.41 -1.10 -2.06
C PHE A 64 17.93 -1.17 -2.10
N ARG A 65 18.58 -0.04 -1.80
CA ARG A 65 20.01 0.20 -2.00
C ARG A 65 20.45 -0.17 -3.43
N ARG A 66 21.26 -1.21 -3.59
CA ARG A 66 21.78 -1.68 -4.88
C ARG A 66 21.22 -3.07 -5.26
N THR A 67 20.14 -3.49 -4.61
CA THR A 67 19.55 -4.82 -4.75
C THR A 67 18.09 -4.74 -5.17
N ILE A 68 17.66 -5.70 -5.99
CA ILE A 68 16.27 -5.87 -6.43
C ILE A 68 15.67 -7.05 -5.68
N TYR A 69 14.57 -6.83 -4.97
CA TYR A 69 13.89 -7.84 -4.16
C TYR A 69 12.60 -8.29 -4.83
N TRP A 70 12.38 -9.60 -4.88
CA TRP A 70 11.19 -10.26 -5.43
C TRP A 70 10.28 -10.84 -4.34
N GLY A 71 10.66 -10.67 -3.08
CA GLY A 71 9.94 -11.13 -1.91
C GLY A 71 10.28 -10.25 -0.71
N CYS A 72 9.70 -10.58 0.44
CA CYS A 72 10.02 -9.89 1.69
C CYS A 72 11.47 -10.14 2.10
N THR A 73 12.11 -9.14 2.67
CA THR A 73 13.51 -9.18 3.13
C THR A 73 13.60 -8.69 4.57
N ASP A 74 14.55 -9.19 5.33
CA ASP A 74 14.93 -8.71 6.65
C ASP A 74 16.15 -7.76 6.59
N ASP A 75 16.59 -7.39 5.38
CA ASP A 75 17.75 -6.52 5.19
C ASP A 75 17.57 -5.19 5.93
N SER A 76 18.58 -4.86 6.74
CA SER A 76 18.61 -3.66 7.59
C SER A 76 17.56 -3.62 8.72
N GLU A 77 16.92 -4.73 9.05
CA GLU A 77 16.05 -4.86 10.22
C GLU A 77 16.76 -5.64 11.34
N ALA A 78 16.80 -5.08 12.56
CA ALA A 78 17.63 -5.61 13.65
C ALA A 78 17.07 -6.90 14.27
N PHE A 79 15.75 -7.09 14.19
CA PHE A 79 15.04 -8.22 14.83
C PHE A 79 14.64 -9.33 13.85
N GLY A 80 15.17 -9.31 12.62
CA GLY A 80 14.88 -10.32 11.60
C GLY A 80 13.44 -10.29 11.06
N LYS A 81 12.66 -9.25 11.38
CA LYS A 81 11.31 -9.10 10.83
C LYS A 81 11.39 -8.76 9.36
N ARG A 82 10.72 -9.58 8.54
CA ARG A 82 10.70 -9.37 7.10
C ARG A 82 9.75 -8.23 6.74
N TRP A 83 10.17 -7.42 5.77
CA TRP A 83 9.44 -6.28 5.26
C TRP A 83 9.47 -6.27 3.73
N CYS A 84 8.56 -5.50 3.15
CA CYS A 84 8.51 -5.25 1.71
C CYS A 84 8.20 -3.78 1.42
N SER A 85 8.62 -3.31 0.25
CA SER A 85 8.25 -1.98 -0.22
C SER A 85 6.81 -1.96 -0.73
N LEU A 86 6.11 -0.84 -0.49
CA LEU A 86 4.82 -0.55 -1.12
C LEU A 86 4.98 0.20 -2.46
N THR A 87 6.22 0.42 -2.88
CA THR A 87 6.54 1.09 -4.14
C THR A 87 7.69 0.41 -4.86
N ARG A 88 7.83 0.68 -6.16
CA ARG A 88 8.91 0.10 -6.97
C ARG A 88 10.29 0.59 -6.55
N ASN A 89 10.41 1.83 -6.08
CA ASN A 89 11.70 2.43 -5.68
C ASN A 89 11.66 2.88 -4.22
N PHE A 90 11.96 1.94 -3.31
CA PHE A 90 12.04 2.22 -1.89
C PHE A 90 13.05 3.32 -1.58
N ASN A 91 14.18 3.39 -2.28
CA ASN A 91 15.21 4.39 -1.99
C ASN A 91 14.69 5.83 -2.13
N LYS A 92 13.74 6.05 -3.06
CA LYS A 92 13.10 7.34 -3.30
C LYS A 92 11.97 7.61 -2.32
N GLU A 93 11.06 6.65 -2.15
CA GLU A 93 9.77 6.87 -1.47
C GLU A 93 9.80 6.45 0.00
N LYS A 94 10.64 5.48 0.35
CA LYS A 94 10.81 4.94 1.71
C LYS A 94 9.50 4.46 2.34
N VAL A 95 8.58 3.97 1.52
CA VAL A 95 7.29 3.44 1.95
C VAL A 95 7.35 1.91 1.97
N TRP A 96 7.02 1.32 3.11
CA TRP A 96 7.13 -0.10 3.35
C TRP A 96 6.14 -0.57 4.41
N LYS A 97 6.01 -1.89 4.52
CA LYS A 97 5.32 -2.54 5.63
C LYS A 97 6.04 -3.82 6.02
N TYR A 98 5.82 -4.27 7.25
CA TYR A 98 6.17 -5.64 7.63
C TYR A 98 5.30 -6.62 6.85
N CYS A 99 5.91 -7.73 6.48
CA CYS A 99 5.17 -8.86 5.92
C CYS A 99 4.55 -9.63 7.08
N ASP A 100 3.25 -9.88 6.99
CA ASP A 100 2.59 -10.79 7.91
C ASP A 100 2.92 -12.22 7.46
N ASP A 101 3.59 -12.99 8.32
CA ASP A 101 3.94 -14.40 8.06
C ASP A 101 2.71 -15.30 7.84
N MET A 102 1.49 -14.80 8.09
CA MET A 102 0.23 -15.55 7.93
C MET A 102 -0.37 -15.54 6.52
N TYR A 103 0.09 -14.69 5.59
CA TYR A 103 -0.52 -14.56 4.25
C TYR A 103 0.40 -14.89 3.07
N LEU A 104 1.59 -15.43 3.32
CA LEU A 104 2.34 -16.08 2.24
C LEU A 104 1.77 -17.49 2.05
N PRO A 105 1.39 -17.88 0.81
CA PRO A 105 1.06 -19.26 0.55
C PRO A 105 2.30 -20.08 0.89
N GLN A 106 2.19 -20.96 1.89
CA GLN A 106 3.04 -22.13 1.92
C GLN A 106 2.71 -22.91 0.64
N HIS A 107 3.75 -23.23 -0.13
CA HIS A 107 3.68 -24.07 -1.31
C HIS A 107 2.87 -25.34 -1.08
#